data_AF-A0A1Q8ECF6-F1
#
_entry.id   AF-A0A1Q8ECF6-F1
#
_cell.length_a   1.000
_cell.length_b   1.000
_cell.length_c   1.000
_cell.angle_alpha   90.00
_cell.angle_beta   90.00
_cell.angle_gamma   90.00
#
_symmetry.space_group_name_H-M   'P 1'
#
loop_
_entity.id
_entity.type
_entity.pdbx_description
1 polymer ?
#
loop_
_entity_poly.entity_id
_entity_poly.type
_entity_poly.pdbx_seq_one_letter_code
_entity_poly.pdbx_strand_id
1 'polypeptide(L)' 'EELVADVESYIQFYNTQRYQTKLNNLTPWEFRNQVA' A
#
# COMPACT_ATOMS: atom_id res chain seq x y z
N GLU A 1 -8.65 -15.13 14.84
CA GLU A 1 -8.31 -13.73 15.18
C GLU A 1 -6.98 -13.32 14.55
N GLU A 2 -5.91 -14.11 14.66
CA GLU A 2 -4.60 -13.88 14.04
C GLU A 2 -4.65 -13.62 12.52
N LEU A 3 -5.31 -14.48 11.73
CA LEU A 3 -5.41 -14.32 10.27
C LEU A 3 -6.01 -12.97 9.85
N VAL A 4 -7.01 -12.47 10.58
CA VAL A 4 -7.66 -11.19 10.25
C VAL A 4 -6.68 -10.05 10.49
N ALA A 5 -6.00 -10.05 11.63
CA ALA A 5 -4.98 -9.06 11.97
C ALA A 5 -3.81 -9.06 10.97
N ASP A 6 -3.40 -10.24 10.50
CA ASP A 6 -2.34 -10.38 9.51
C ASP A 6 -2.77 -9.81 8.14
N VAL A 7 -4.01 -10.07 7.73
CA VAL A 7 -4.56 -9.51 6.49
C VAL A 7 -4.67 -7.99 6.58
N GLU A 8 -5.17 -7.45 7.70
CA GLU A 8 -5.26 -6.01 7.92
C GLU A 8 -3.87 -5.34 7.88
N SER A 9 -2.89 -5.96 8.56
CA SER A 9 -1.51 -5.50 8.55
C SER A 9 -0.91 -5.52 7.14
N TYR A 10 -1.19 -6.57 6.37
CA TYR A 10 -0.75 -6.66 4.98
C TYR A 10 -1.39 -5.59 4.10
N ILE A 11 -2.68 -5.33 4.25
CA ILE A 11 -3.39 -4.29 3.50
C ILE A 11 -2.78 -2.91 3.78
N GLN A 12 -2.48 -2.60 5.05
CA GLN A 12 -1.84 -1.34 5.45
C GLN A 12 -0.45 -1.21 4.81
N PHE A 13 0.39 -2.23 4.96
CA PHE A 13 1.72 -2.29 4.34
C PHE A 13 1.64 -2.10 2.82
N TYR A 14 0.76 -2.84 2.15
CA TYR A 14 0.62 -2.80 0.69
C TYR A 14 0.26 -1.40 0.20
N ASN A 15 -0.68 -0.73 0.88
CA ASN A 15 -1.20 0.55 0.43
C ASN A 15 -0.26 1.73 0.73
N THR A 16 0.49 1.68 1.83
CA THR A 16 1.18 2.86 2.38
C THR A 16 2.69 2.74 2.49
N GLN A 17 3.26 1.54 2.35
CA GLN A 17 4.70 1.30 2.58
C GLN A 17 5.37 0.58 1.40
N ARG A 18 4.62 -0.21 0.61
CA ARG A 18 5.16 -0.94 -0.53
C ARG A 18 5.34 -0.05 -1.76
N TYR A 19 6.57 0.35 -2.03
CA TYR A 19 6.94 1.01 -3.29
C TYR A 19 6.83 0.06 -4.49
N GLN A 20 6.34 0.58 -5.62
CA GLN A 20 6.17 -0.20 -6.84
C GLN A 20 6.82 0.51 -8.03
N THR A 21 7.72 -0.18 -8.73
CA THR A 21 8.41 0.36 -9.92
C THR A 21 7.43 0.82 -11.00
N LYS A 22 6.32 0.09 -11.19
CA LYS A 22 5.24 0.47 -12.13
C LYS A 22 4.50 1.75 -11.74
N LEU A 23 4.59 2.17 -10.48
CA LEU A 23 4.03 3.42 -9.96
C LEU A 23 5.12 4.49 -9.79
N ASN A 24 6.17 4.46 -10.62
CA ASN A 24 7.31 5.38 -10.52
C ASN A 24 7.99 5.36 -9.14
N ASN A 25 8.11 4.16 -8.54
CA ASN A 25 8.62 3.96 -7.18
C ASN A 25 7.83 4.68 -6.09
N LEU A 26 6.52 4.82 -6.27
CA LEU A 26 5.59 5.31 -5.25
C LEU A 26 4.80 4.14 -4.65
N THR A 27 4.24 4.38 -3.46
CA THR A 27 3.21 3.53 -2.87
C THR A 27 1.87 3.73 -3.59
N PRO A 28 0.93 2.78 -3.50
CA PRO A 28 -0.41 2.94 -4.07
C PRO A 28 -1.14 4.21 -3.61
N TRP A 29 -0.99 4.58 -2.33
CA TRP A 29 -1.61 5.78 -1.78
C TRP A 29 -0.99 7.06 -2.34
N GLU A 30 0.33 7.17 -2.35
CA GLU A 30 1.03 8.33 -2.92
C GLU A 30 0.70 8.53 -4.40
N PHE A 31 0.69 7.45 -5.19
CA PHE A 31 0.33 7.51 -6.60
C PHE A 31 -1.09 8.04 -6.81
N ARG A 32 -2.08 7.59 -6.02
CA ARG A 32 -3.47 8.09 -6.10
C ARG A 32 -3.61 9.55 -5.70
N ASN A 33 -2.77 10.05 -4.81
CA ASN A 33 -2.81 11.45 -4.37
C ASN A 33 -2.08 12.41 -5.31
N GLN A 34 -1.24 11.90 -6.23
CA GLN A 34 -0.65 12.73 -7.28
C GLN A 34 -1.61 13.02 -8.43
N VAL A 35 -2.68 12.22 -8.59
CA VAL A 35 -3.71 12.42 -9.61
C VAL A 35 -4.89 13.29 -9.13
N ALA A 36 -4.88 13.73 -7.87
CA ALA A 36 -5.82 14.68 -7.29
C ALA A 36 -5.32 16.12 -7.44
#